data_AF-A0A087VWK1-F1
#
_entry.id   AF-A0A087VWK1-F1
#
_cell.length_a   1.000
_cell.length_b   1.000
_cell.length_c   1.000
_cell.angle_alpha   90.00
_cell.angle_beta   90.00
_cell.angle_gamma   90.00
#
_symmetry.space_group_name_H-M   'P 1'
#
loop_
_entity.id
_entity.type
_entity.pdbx_description
1 polymer ?
#
loop_
_entity_poly.entity_id
_entity_poly.type
_entity_poly.pdbx_seq_one_letter_code
_entity_poly.pdbx_strand_id
1 'polypeptide(L)'
;MTSFLEHGSVMRRQEASAFAYENLLNRKVALMEEPKICAANQQDLKQILGGEPFEVHTKYQNPDLLERLPVVVTTNEPLGVRLSDVDAAATEGRCKIYTLDKQICNANIDETVPAPPYKLCACDMAHLLLPIYELLAF
;
A
#
# COMPACT_ATOMS: atom_id res chain seq x y z
N MET A 1 15.99 15.39 13.60
CA MET A 1 14.54 15.15 13.78
C MET A 1 14.12 14.19 12.69
N THR A 2 14.00 12.89 13.00
CA THR A 2 13.54 11.89 12.02
C THR A 2 12.06 12.10 11.80
N SER A 3 11.68 12.80 10.73
CA SER A 3 10.28 12.86 10.30
C SER A 3 9.85 11.43 10.01
N PHE A 4 8.99 10.87 10.86
CA PHE A 4 8.32 9.62 10.57
C PHE A 4 7.68 9.75 9.19
N LEU A 5 7.85 8.72 8.36
CA LEU A 5 7.35 8.68 7.00
C LEU A 5 5.84 9.00 7.02
N GLU A 6 5.47 10.17 6.49
CA GLU A 6 4.07 10.57 6.40
C GLU A 6 3.37 9.71 5.35
N HIS A 7 2.72 8.65 5.83
CA HIS A 7 1.95 7.75 4.99
C HIS A 7 0.46 8.09 5.08
N GLY A 8 -0.24 7.88 3.97
CA GLY A 8 -1.70 7.84 3.94
C GLY A 8 -2.15 6.38 3.90
N SER A 9 -3.28 6.06 4.52
CA SER A 9 -3.82 4.70 4.55
C SER A 9 -5.16 4.60 3.84
N VAL A 10 -5.32 3.59 2.98
CA VAL A 10 -6.60 3.14 2.43
C VAL A 10 -6.87 1.74 2.97
N MET A 11 -7.83 1.61 3.88
CA MET A 11 -8.22 0.32 4.45
C MET A 11 -9.46 -0.23 3.76
N ARG A 12 -9.75 -1.51 3.98
CA ARG A 12 -10.99 -2.21 3.62
C ARG A 12 -12.24 -1.44 4.11
N ARG A 13 -12.70 -0.46 3.32
CA ARG A 13 -13.98 0.21 3.54
C ARG A 13 -15.07 -0.49 2.73
N GLN A 14 -16.24 -0.62 3.35
CA GLN A 14 -17.37 -1.37 2.78
C GLN A 14 -18.04 -0.65 1.59
N GLU A 15 -17.78 0.64 1.41
CA GLU A 15 -18.44 1.48 0.40
C GLU A 15 -17.43 2.29 -0.41
N ALA A 16 -17.66 2.38 -1.72
CA ALA A 16 -16.94 3.27 -2.62
C ALA A 16 -17.30 4.73 -2.26
N SER A 17 -16.53 5.31 -1.34
CA SER A 17 -16.66 6.73 -1.02
C SER A 17 -15.92 7.57 -2.05
N ALA A 18 -16.55 8.65 -2.50
CA ALA A 18 -15.89 9.65 -3.36
C ALA A 18 -14.61 10.24 -2.73
N PHE A 19 -14.46 10.14 -1.40
CA PHE A 19 -13.34 10.67 -0.62
C PHE A 19 -12.33 9.59 -0.20
N ALA A 20 -12.32 8.43 -0.87
CA ALA A 20 -11.51 7.27 -0.47
C ALA A 20 -10.00 7.57 -0.41
N TYR A 21 -9.53 8.50 -1.25
CA TYR A 21 -8.11 8.83 -1.42
C TYR A 21 -7.70 10.17 -0.80
N GLU A 22 -8.63 10.89 -0.14
CA GLU A 22 -8.36 12.19 0.49
C GLU A 22 -7.16 12.11 1.47
N ASN A 23 -7.04 11.00 2.20
CA ASN A 23 -5.95 10.76 3.15
C ASN A 23 -4.56 10.58 2.50
N LEU A 24 -4.50 10.42 1.18
CA LEU A 24 -3.26 10.25 0.44
C LEU A 24 -2.67 11.58 -0.03
N LEU A 25 -3.48 12.64 -0.06
CA LEU A 25 -3.02 13.97 -0.45
C LEU A 25 -1.90 14.44 0.47
N ASN A 26 -0.84 15.00 -0.13
CA ASN A 26 0.36 15.48 0.55
C ASN A 26 1.17 14.40 1.31
N ARG A 27 0.90 13.11 1.07
CA ARG A 27 1.66 12.00 1.67
C ARG A 27 2.80 11.54 0.79
N LYS A 28 3.78 10.88 1.41
CA LYS A 28 4.97 10.34 0.72
C LYS A 28 4.80 8.89 0.27
N VAL A 29 3.94 8.14 0.94
CA VAL A 29 3.65 6.72 0.66
C VAL A 29 2.17 6.46 0.89
N ALA A 30 1.56 5.65 0.03
CA ALA A 30 0.24 5.08 0.26
C ALA A 30 0.38 3.65 0.81
N LEU A 31 -0.28 3.38 1.92
CA LEU A 31 -0.46 2.04 2.47
C LEU A 31 -1.90 1.59 2.21
N MET A 32 -2.09 0.49 1.50
CA MET A 32 -3.40 -0.07 1.23
C MET A 32 -3.54 -1.44 1.90
N GLU A 33 -4.36 -1.52 2.92
CA GLU A 33 -4.56 -2.76 3.69
C GLU A 33 -5.89 -3.40 3.34
N GLU A 34 -5.82 -4.58 2.73
CA GLU A 34 -6.96 -5.35 2.22
C GLU A 34 -7.90 -4.50 1.34
N PRO A 35 -7.39 -3.81 0.29
CA PRO A 35 -8.24 -2.97 -0.55
C PRO A 35 -9.25 -3.82 -1.29
N LYS A 36 -10.53 -3.41 -1.23
CA LYS A 36 -11.59 -4.08 -2.00
C LYS A 36 -11.71 -3.40 -3.37
N ILE A 37 -11.17 -4.05 -4.39
CA ILE A 37 -11.24 -3.58 -5.77
C ILE A 37 -12.53 -4.12 -6.41
N CYS A 38 -13.25 -3.24 -7.11
CA CYS A 38 -14.46 -3.56 -7.85
C CYS A 38 -14.58 -2.68 -9.09
N ALA A 39 -15.58 -2.96 -9.93
CA ALA A 39 -15.83 -2.19 -11.15
C ALA A 39 -15.98 -0.67 -10.93
N ALA A 40 -16.39 -0.24 -9.73
CA ALA A 40 -16.59 1.17 -9.40
C ALA A 40 -15.29 1.94 -9.11
N ASN A 41 -14.23 1.27 -8.64
CA ASN A 41 -12.96 1.93 -8.24
C ASN A 41 -11.73 1.40 -9.00
N GLN A 42 -11.91 0.44 -9.91
CA GLN A 42 -10.81 -0.15 -10.66
C GLN A 42 -10.02 0.86 -11.50
N GLN A 43 -10.67 1.92 -11.99
CA GLN A 43 -10.01 2.92 -12.82
C GLN A 43 -9.04 3.75 -11.97
N ASP A 44 -9.50 4.29 -10.84
CA ASP A 44 -8.69 5.03 -9.89
C ASP A 44 -7.51 4.17 -9.39
N LEU A 45 -7.75 2.88 -9.14
CA LEU A 45 -6.70 1.94 -8.73
C LEU A 45 -5.67 1.68 -9.83
N LYS A 46 -6.07 1.63 -11.10
CA LYS A 46 -5.10 1.56 -12.20
C LYS A 46 -4.27 2.84 -12.30
N GLN A 47 -4.89 3.99 -12.07
CA GLN A 47 -4.19 5.28 -12.09
C GLN A 47 -3.17 5.37 -10.95
N ILE A 48 -3.59 5.08 -9.71
CA ILE A 48 -2.69 5.16 -8.55
C ILE A 48 -1.54 4.14 -8.64
N LEU A 49 -1.82 2.90 -9.07
CA LEU A 49 -0.79 1.87 -9.25
C LEU A 49 0.11 2.15 -10.46
N GLY A 50 -0.40 2.83 -11.48
CA GLY A 50 0.40 3.34 -12.61
C GLY A 50 1.24 4.57 -12.25
N GLY A 51 0.91 5.23 -11.13
CA GLY A 51 1.44 6.52 -10.72
C GLY A 51 1.03 7.67 -11.66
N GLU A 52 -0.15 7.54 -12.24
CA GLU A 52 -0.79 8.58 -13.05
C GLU A 52 -1.49 9.57 -12.10
N PRO A 53 -1.31 10.89 -12.28
CA PRO A 53 -1.99 11.86 -11.43
C PRO A 53 -3.49 11.87 -11.72
N PHE A 54 -4.31 11.96 -10.67
CA PHE A 54 -5.77 12.03 -10.81
C PHE A 54 -6.42 12.89 -9.72
N GLU A 55 -7.62 13.39 -10.03
CA GLU A 55 -8.38 14.27 -9.15
C GLU A 55 -8.99 13.49 -7.99
N VAL A 56 -8.77 13.97 -6.77
CA VAL A 56 -9.31 13.41 -5.53
C VAL A 56 -10.28 14.41 -4.91
N HIS A 57 -11.51 13.97 -4.68
CA HIS A 57 -12.47 14.78 -3.95
C HIS A 57 -12.09 14.87 -2.47
N THR A 58 -12.18 16.09 -1.94
CA THR A 58 -11.92 16.46 -0.55
C THR A 58 -13.21 16.98 0.09
N LYS A 59 -13.41 16.73 1.38
CA LYS A 59 -14.64 17.18 2.04
C LYS A 59 -14.58 18.68 2.28
N TYR A 60 -15.66 19.37 1.89
CA TYR A 60 -15.84 20.82 2.09
C TYR A 60 -14.78 21.69 1.40
N GLN A 61 -14.02 21.13 0.46
CA GLN A 61 -12.95 21.80 -0.25
C GLN A 61 -13.06 21.48 -1.76
N ASN A 62 -12.32 22.23 -2.57
CA ASN A 62 -12.20 21.92 -3.98
C ASN A 62 -11.39 20.62 -4.14
N PRO A 63 -11.71 19.82 -5.17
CA PRO A 63 -10.90 18.65 -5.51
C PRO A 63 -9.43 19.03 -5.69
N ASP A 64 -8.54 18.13 -5.29
CA ASP A 64 -7.09 18.32 -5.37
C ASP A 64 -6.45 17.19 -6.18
N LEU A 65 -5.26 17.43 -6.71
CA LEU A 65 -4.57 16.48 -7.58
C LEU A 65 -3.67 15.55 -6.75
N LEU A 66 -3.94 14.25 -6.80
CA LEU A 66 -3.04 13.26 -6.21
C LEU A 66 -1.90 12.96 -7.19
N GLU A 67 -0.72 13.48 -6.88
CA GLU A 67 0.52 13.19 -7.61
C GLU A 67 1.02 11.76 -7.39
N ARG A 68 1.96 11.33 -8.23
CA ARG A 68 2.60 10.01 -8.11
C ARG A 68 3.19 9.80 -6.71
N LEU A 69 2.81 8.71 -6.07
CA LEU A 69 3.44 8.22 -4.84
C LEU A 69 3.59 6.69 -4.86
N PRO A 70 4.62 6.15 -4.18
CA PRO A 70 4.75 4.71 -3.98
C PRO A 70 3.57 4.14 -3.20
N VAL A 71 3.09 2.97 -3.63
CA VAL A 71 1.95 2.26 -3.03
C VAL A 71 2.43 0.91 -2.50
N VAL A 72 2.15 0.63 -1.23
CA VAL A 72 2.34 -0.68 -0.61
C VAL A 72 0.96 -1.28 -0.38
N VAL A 73 0.72 -2.46 -0.93
CA VAL A 73 -0.56 -3.17 -0.78
C VAL A 73 -0.33 -4.47 0.00
N THR A 74 -1.17 -4.73 0.99
CA THR A 74 -1.24 -6.02 1.70
C THR A 74 -2.62 -6.63 1.50
N THR A 75 -2.68 -7.91 1.12
CA THR A 75 -3.95 -8.62 0.97
C THR A 75 -3.73 -10.14 0.98
N ASN A 76 -4.77 -10.86 1.38
CA ASN A 76 -4.80 -12.32 1.37
C ASN A 76 -5.30 -12.92 0.03
N GLU A 77 -5.81 -12.11 -0.88
CA GLU A 77 -6.32 -12.55 -2.19
C GLU A 77 -5.61 -11.79 -3.32
N PRO A 78 -5.53 -12.35 -4.55
CA PRO A 78 -5.05 -11.58 -5.70
C PRO A 78 -5.85 -10.27 -5.86
N LEU A 79 -5.18 -9.16 -6.16
CA LEU A 79 -5.82 -7.84 -6.30
C LEU A 79 -6.96 -7.90 -7.34
N GLY A 80 -6.75 -8.63 -8.44
CA GLY A 80 -7.69 -8.74 -9.54
C GLY A 80 -8.84 -9.72 -9.31
N VAL A 81 -8.95 -10.40 -8.16
CA VAL A 81 -9.89 -11.53 -7.96
C VAL A 81 -11.37 -11.19 -8.19
N ARG A 82 -11.74 -9.91 -8.15
CA ARG A 82 -13.12 -9.41 -8.36
C ARG A 82 -13.28 -8.62 -9.66
N LEU A 83 -12.30 -8.69 -10.55
CA LEU A 83 -12.26 -7.97 -11.81
C LEU A 83 -12.40 -8.92 -13.00
N SER A 84 -12.63 -8.37 -14.19
CA SER A 84 -12.49 -9.15 -15.43
C SER A 84 -11.02 -9.55 -15.62
N ASP A 85 -10.73 -10.62 -16.35
CA ASP A 85 -9.36 -11.07 -16.60
C ASP A 85 -8.46 -9.97 -17.19
N VAL A 86 -9.04 -9.14 -18.07
CA VAL A 86 -8.34 -8.00 -18.69
C VAL A 86 -7.99 -6.94 -17.66
N ASP A 87 -8.93 -6.61 -16.76
CA ASP A 87 -8.75 -5.61 -15.73
C ASP A 87 -7.83 -6.09 -14.60
N ALA A 88 -7.91 -7.37 -14.26
CA ALA A 88 -7.01 -8.04 -13.32
C ALA A 88 -5.57 -7.99 -13.84
N ALA A 89 -5.33 -8.43 -15.08
CA ALA A 89 -4.01 -8.41 -15.71
C ALA A 89 -3.45 -6.98 -15.81
N ALA A 90 -4.29 -6.00 -16.15
CA ALA A 90 -3.90 -4.61 -16.19
C ALA A 90 -3.49 -4.09 -14.79
N THR A 91 -4.24 -4.45 -13.75
CA THR A 91 -3.97 -4.00 -12.37
C THR A 91 -2.69 -4.64 -11.84
N GLU A 92 -2.56 -5.95 -11.95
CA GLU A 92 -1.41 -6.70 -11.43
C GLU A 92 -0.12 -6.44 -12.22
N GLY A 93 -0.22 -6.15 -13.52
CA GLY A 93 0.92 -5.75 -14.35
C GLY A 93 1.59 -4.44 -13.91
N ARG A 94 0.92 -3.63 -13.08
CA ARG A 94 1.48 -2.40 -12.46
C ARG A 94 2.16 -2.67 -11.13
N CYS A 95 2.06 -3.89 -10.60
CA CYS A 95 2.53 -4.25 -9.26
C CYS A 95 3.82 -5.08 -9.31
N LYS A 96 4.63 -4.95 -8.25
CA LYS A 96 5.63 -5.97 -7.89
C LYS A 96 5.04 -6.80 -6.76
N ILE A 97 4.71 -8.05 -7.06
CA ILE A 97 3.99 -8.94 -6.15
C ILE A 97 5.00 -9.80 -5.39
N TYR A 98 4.88 -9.81 -4.06
CA TYR A 98 5.64 -10.68 -3.17
C TYR A 98 4.66 -11.60 -2.44
N THR A 99 4.85 -12.91 -2.58
CA THR A 99 4.02 -13.91 -1.90
C THR A 99 4.67 -14.30 -0.58
N LEU A 100 3.96 -14.09 0.53
CA LEU A 100 4.38 -14.51 1.86
C LEU A 100 3.69 -15.84 2.20
N ASP A 101 4.31 -16.95 1.83
CA ASP A 101 3.78 -18.31 1.97
C ASP A 101 4.14 -18.99 3.30
N LYS A 102 5.20 -18.50 3.96
CA LYS A 102 5.63 -18.98 5.27
C LYS A 102 4.88 -18.26 6.37
N GLN A 103 4.22 -19.05 7.21
CA GLN A 103 3.58 -18.55 8.42
C GLN A 103 4.59 -17.90 9.34
N ILE A 104 4.30 -16.66 9.75
CA ILE A 104 5.06 -15.98 10.79
C ILE A 104 4.71 -16.67 12.11
N CYS A 105 5.71 -17.24 12.78
CA CYS A 105 5.53 -17.88 14.08
C CYS A 105 4.94 -16.87 15.09
N ASN A 106 3.83 -17.24 15.74
CA ASN A 106 3.17 -16.42 16.75
C ASN A 106 2.88 -17.28 18.00
N ALA A 107 3.01 -16.68 19.18
CA ALA A 107 2.73 -17.31 20.47
C ALA A 107 1.33 -17.93 20.57
N ASN A 108 0.37 -17.42 19.79
CA ASN A 108 -1.02 -17.91 19.78
C ASN A 108 -1.25 -19.21 19.00
N ILE A 109 -0.22 -19.78 18.36
CA ILE A 109 -0.40 -20.87 17.39
C ILE A 109 0.26 -22.18 17.86
N ASP A 110 1.45 -22.13 18.47
CA ASP A 110 2.17 -23.36 18.81
C ASP A 110 2.91 -23.37 20.17
N GLU A 111 2.85 -22.32 21.00
CA GLU A 111 3.55 -22.16 22.30
C GLU A 111 5.09 -22.46 22.30
N THR A 112 5.67 -22.84 21.18
CA THR A 112 7.01 -23.43 21.03
C THR A 112 8.05 -22.44 20.51
N VAL A 113 7.62 -21.21 20.21
CA VAL A 113 8.52 -20.13 19.80
C VAL A 113 8.45 -19.02 20.85
N PRO A 114 9.59 -18.51 21.37
CA PRO A 114 9.57 -17.35 22.24
C PRO A 114 8.85 -16.20 21.54
N ALA A 115 8.07 -15.41 22.30
CA ALA A 115 7.38 -14.23 21.79
C ALA A 115 8.34 -13.42 20.89
N PRO A 116 7.89 -12.98 19.71
CA PRO A 116 8.77 -12.51 18.64
C PRO A 116 9.78 -11.48 19.16
N PRO A 117 11.10 -11.67 18.99
CA PRO A 117 12.05 -10.66 19.44
C PRO A 117 12.10 -9.42 18.54
N TYR A 118 11.49 -9.45 17.34
CA TYR A 118 11.66 -8.38 16.35
C TYR A 118 10.33 -7.71 15.99
N LYS A 119 9.92 -6.76 16.82
CA LYS A 119 9.13 -5.64 16.30
C LYS A 119 10.10 -4.82 15.46
N LEU A 120 9.95 -4.88 14.13
CA LEU A 120 10.78 -4.06 13.22
C LEU A 120 10.77 -2.61 13.71
N CYS A 121 11.94 -2.12 14.07
CA CYS A 121 12.15 -0.74 14.48
C CYS A 121 12.71 0.08 13.32
N ALA A 122 12.69 1.40 13.49
CA ALA A 122 13.41 2.29 12.59
C ALA A 122 14.91 1.95 12.49
N CYS A 123 15.49 1.37 13.55
CA CYS A 123 16.88 0.88 13.54
C CYS A 123 17.12 -0.25 12.53
N ASP A 124 16.23 -1.24 12.46
CA ASP A 124 16.35 -2.35 11.51
C ASP A 124 16.28 -1.83 10.07
N MET A 125 15.36 -0.89 9.80
CA MET A 125 15.25 -0.23 8.50
C MET A 125 16.48 0.61 8.16
N ALA A 126 17.05 1.32 9.13
CA ALA A 126 18.28 2.09 8.92
C ALA A 126 19.46 1.18 8.58
N HIS A 127 19.61 0.05 9.28
CA HIS A 127 20.65 -0.94 8.97
C HIS A 127 20.48 -1.58 7.58
N LEU A 128 19.22 -1.82 7.16
CA LEU A 128 18.95 -2.34 5.82
C LEU A 128 19.24 -1.30 4.72
N LEU A 129 18.85 -0.05 4.95
CA LEU A 129 18.89 1.00 3.94
C LEU A 129 20.26 1.69 3.82
N LEU A 130 21.09 1.73 4.87
CA LEU A 130 22.41 2.37 4.81
C LEU A 130 23.29 1.81 3.68
N PRO A 131 23.47 0.48 3.59
CA PRO A 131 24.29 -0.12 2.53
C PRO A 131 23.68 0.07 1.14
N ILE A 132 22.34 0.08 1.04
CA ILE A 132 21.63 0.30 -0.23
C ILE A 132 21.80 1.75 -0.69
N TYR A 133 21.75 2.71 0.23
CA TYR A 133 21.97 4.13 -0.09
C TYR A 133 23.38 4.36 -0.62
N GLU A 134 24.39 3.74 -0.02
CA GLU A 134 25.78 3.80 -0.52
C GLU A 134 25.92 3.21 -1.93
N LEU A 135 25.10 2.22 -2.28
CA LEU A 135 25.07 1.63 -3.63
C LEU A 135 24.30 2.48 -4.66
N LEU A 136 23.36 3.32 -4.21
CA LEU A 136 22.52 4.18 -5.08
C LEU A 136 23.02 5.63 -5.17
N ALA A 137 24.03 6.02 -4.39
CA ALA A 137 24.58 7.38 -4.32
C ALA A 137 25.59 7.71 -5.44
N PHE A 138 25.63 6.92 -6.52
CA PHE A 138 26.49 7.14 -7.69
C PHE A 138 25.68 7.48 -8.94
#